data_AF-A0A2V3J9D0-F1
#
_entry.id   AF-A0A2V3J9D0-F1
#
_cell.length_a   1.000
_cell.length_b   1.000
_cell.length_c   1.000
_cell.angle_alpha   90.00
_cell.angle_beta   90.00
_cell.angle_gamma   90.00
#
_symmetry.space_group_name_H-M   'P 1'
#
loop_
_entity.id
_entity.type
_entity.pdbx_description
1 polymer ?
#
loop_
_entity_poly.entity_id
_entity_poly.type
_entity_poly.pdbx_seq_one_letter_code
_entity_poly.pdbx_strand_id
1 'polypeptide(L)' 'MEHTTLTISENAYKSLSKLKGEGESINEVTERLTKRLDLAEFVES' A
#
# COMPACT_ATOMS: atom_id res chain seq x y z
N MET A 1 -6.37 16.09 7.31
CA MET A 1 -5.75 14.97 6.56
C MET A 1 -6.91 14.26 5.90
N GLU A 2 -7.01 14.28 4.57
CA GLU A 2 -8.08 13.55 3.88
C GLU A 2 -7.86 12.05 4.10
N HIS A 3 -8.85 11.40 4.71
CA HIS A 3 -8.85 9.95 4.85
C HIS A 3 -9.60 9.37 3.67
N THR A 4 -8.84 8.90 2.68
CA THR A 4 -9.41 8.17 1.54
C THR A 4 -9.40 6.68 1.85
N THR A 5 -10.59 6.08 1.92
CA THR A 5 -10.73 4.63 2.07
C THR A 5 -10.70 3.99 0.69
N LEU A 6 -9.77 3.05 0.48
CA LEU A 6 -9.68 2.26 -0.75
C LEU A 6 -10.14 0.83 -0.47
N THR A 7 -11.09 0.36 -1.26
CA THR A 7 -11.50 -1.04 -1.25
C THR A 7 -10.60 -1.84 -2.18
N ILE A 8 -9.91 -2.84 -1.63
CA ILE A 8 -9.08 -3.76 -2.39
C ILE A 8 -9.62 -5.19 -2.29
N SER A 9 -9.21 -6.06 -3.20
CA SER A 9 -9.56 -7.47 -3.12
C SER A 9 -8.97 -8.10 -1.85
N GLU A 10 -9.65 -9.09 -1.30
CA GLU A 10 -9.18 -9.82 -0.11
C GLU A 10 -7.81 -10.46 -0.34
N ASN A 11 -7.55 -10.94 -1.56
CA ASN A 11 -6.26 -11.53 -1.92
C ASN A 11 -5.12 -10.48 -1.93
N ALA A 12 -5.40 -9.26 -2.42
CA ALA A 12 -4.43 -8.16 -2.36
C ALA A 12 -4.13 -7.79 -0.91
N TYR A 13 -5.16 -7.68 -0.06
CA TYR A 13 -4.99 -7.41 1.37
C TYR A 13 -4.14 -8.48 2.08
N LYS A 14 -4.42 -9.77 1.82
CA LYS A 14 -3.64 -10.89 2.38
C LYS A 14 -2.18 -10.84 1.92
N SER A 15 -1.94 -10.49 0.66
CA SER A 15 -0.59 -10.38 0.10
C SER A 15 0.19 -9.23 0.75
N LEU A 16 -0.42 -8.06 0.89
CA LEU A 16 0.18 -6.91 1.59
C LEU A 16 0.44 -7.21 3.07
N SER A 17 -0.49 -7.90 3.74
CA SER A 17 -0.35 -8.28 5.14
C SER A 17 0.86 -9.20 5.40
N LYS A 18 1.23 -10.05 4.43
CA LYS A 18 2.43 -10.90 4.51
C LYS A 18 3.73 -10.13 4.33
N LEU A 19 3.69 -8.97 3.66
CA LEU A 19 4.85 -8.11 3.40
C LEU A 19 5.11 -7.09 4.52
N LYS A 20 4.20 -7.04 5.50
CA LYS A 20 4.21 -6.13 6.64
C LYS A 20 5.31 -6.50 7.63
N GLY A 21 6.17 -5.53 7.94
CA GLY A 21 7.11 -5.63 9.06
C GLY A 21 6.40 -5.64 10.40
N GLU A 22 7.12 -5.99 11.45
CA GLU A 22 6.60 -5.93 12.82
C GLU A 22 6.25 -4.47 13.19
N GLY A 23 5.05 -4.25 13.71
CA GLY A 23 4.54 -2.90 14.03
C GLY A 23 4.11 -2.04 12.83
N GLU A 24 4.43 -2.42 11.59
CA GLU A 24 4.09 -1.65 10.38
C GLU A 24 2.59 -1.74 10.08
N SER A 25 1.97 -0.64 9.64
CA SER A 25 0.59 -0.59 9.15
C SER A 25 0.51 -0.92 7.65
N ILE A 26 -0.68 -1.27 7.16
CA ILE A 26 -0.88 -1.54 5.73
C ILE A 26 -0.60 -0.31 4.86
N ASN A 27 -0.90 0.89 5.35
CA ASN A 27 -0.60 2.13 4.64
C ASN A 27 0.91 2.34 4.51
N GLU A 28 1.68 2.11 5.57
CA GLU A 28 3.15 2.22 5.54
C GLU A 28 3.77 1.20 4.58
N VAL A 29 3.28 -0.05 4.58
CA VAL A 29 3.71 -1.06 3.59
C VAL A 29 3.42 -0.57 2.17
N THR A 30 2.22 -0.05 1.94
CA THR A 30 1.79 0.42 0.62
C THR A 30 2.67 1.57 0.15
N GLU A 31 2.89 2.59 0.99
CA GLU A 31 3.78 3.70 0.68
C GLU A 31 5.23 3.26 0.43
N ARG A 32 5.73 2.32 1.24
CA ARG A 32 7.09 1.79 1.06
C ARG A 32 7.23 1.07 -0.28
N LEU A 33 6.21 0.31 -0.68
CA LEU A 33 6.21 -0.40 -1.96
C LEU A 33 6.07 0.55 -3.15
N THR A 34 5.16 1.53 -3.07
CA THR A 34 4.96 2.50 -4.17
C THR A 34 6.19 3.38 -4.38
N LYS A 35 6.85 3.82 -3.30
CA LYS A 35 8.13 4.57 -3.38
C LYS A 35 9.27 3.75 -3.96
N ARG A 36 9.33 2.44 -3.68
CA ARG A 36 10.39 1.55 -4.20
C ARG A 36 10.20 1.16 -5.66
N LEU A 37 8.96 1.06 -6.11
CA LEU A 37 8.62 0.58 -7.45
C LEU A 37 8.51 1.71 -8.47
N ASP A 38 8.83 2.95 -8.09
CA ASP A 38 8.63 4.17 -8.89
C ASP A 38 7.22 4.26 -9.49
N LEU A 39 6.23 3.72 -8.76
CA LEU A 39 4.83 3.68 -9.21
C LEU A 39 4.13 5.03 -8.99
N ALA A 40 4.82 6.01 -8.39
CA ALA A 40 4.30 7.35 -8.21
C ALA A 40 3.96 8.00 -9.56
N GLU A 41 4.76 7.73 -10.60
CA GLU A 41 4.51 8.23 -11.96
C GLU A 41 3.22 7.63 -12.58
N PHE A 42 2.80 6.44 -12.14
CA PHE A 42 1.63 5.74 -12.67
C PHE A 42 0.29 6.20 -12.07
N VAL A 43 0.31 6.93 -10.95
CA VAL A 43 -0.91 7.41 -10.25
C VAL A 43 -1.29 8.83 -10.68
N GLU A 44 -0.35 9.61 -11.23
CA GLU A 44 -0.57 10.98 -11.70
C GLU A 44 -0.86 11.10 -13.22
N SER A 45 -0.92 9.98 -13.96
CA SER A 45 -1.29 9.94 -15.39
C SER A 45 -2.77 9.65 -15.64
#